data_AF-A0A3M8SVX7-F1
#
_entry.id   AF-A0A3M8SVX7-F1
#
_cell.length_a   1.000
_cell.length_b   1.000
_cell.length_c   1.000
_cell.angle_alpha   90.00
_cell.angle_beta   90.00
_cell.angle_gamma   90.00
#
_symmetry.space_group_name_H-M   'P 1'
#
loop_
_entity.id
_entity.type
_entity.pdbx_description
1 polymer ?
#
loop_
_entity_poly.entity_id
_entity_poly.type
_entity_poly.pdbx_seq_one_letter_code
_entity_poly.pdbx_strand_id
1 'polypeptide(L)'
;MLSSRRVRLGLTWLLLAALAGLSWLALVAFRQALAAGAGEAWMTAWVLAFVVALPAAMGLVAVARWWQAQASARRIVPFTGEKIPGAGQ
;
A
#
# COMPACT_ATOMS: atom_id res chain seq x y z
N MET A 1 20.31 7.05 -15.23
CA MET A 1 19.52 5.89 -14.76
C MET A 1 19.40 5.95 -13.24
N LEU A 2 18.38 6.67 -12.73
CA LEU A 2 18.14 6.73 -11.28
C LEU A 2 17.67 5.35 -10.81
N SER A 3 18.37 4.78 -9.83
CA SER A 3 18.11 3.46 -9.25
C SER A 3 16.61 3.21 -9.03
N SER A 4 16.02 2.36 -9.87
CA SER A 4 14.59 2.01 -9.89
C SER A 4 14.08 1.55 -8.50
N ARG A 5 14.96 1.06 -7.62
CA ARG A 5 14.61 0.67 -6.24
C ARG A 5 14.40 1.86 -5.30
N ARG A 6 15.23 2.91 -5.37
CA ARG A 6 15.13 4.06 -4.45
C ARG A 6 13.86 4.87 -4.72
N VAL A 7 13.52 5.06 -6.00
CA VAL A 7 12.29 5.75 -6.41
C VAL A 7 11.06 4.99 -5.93
N ARG A 8 11.03 3.65 -6.09
CA ARG A 8 9.92 2.82 -5.58
C ARG A 8 9.72 2.96 -4.07
N LEU A 9 10.79 2.90 -3.28
CA LEU A 9 10.68 3.01 -1.82
C LEU A 9 10.20 4.40 -1.39
N GLY A 10 10.71 5.46 -2.01
CA GLY A 10 10.24 6.83 -1.76
C GLY A 10 8.75 6.98 -2.07
N LEU A 11 8.29 6.40 -3.18
CA LEU A 11 6.88 6.41 -3.57
C LEU A 11 6.01 5.63 -2.56
N THR A 12 6.50 4.50 -2.04
CA THR A 12 5.79 3.72 -1.01
C THR A 12 5.61 4.54 0.27
N TRP A 13 6.66 5.20 0.75
CA TRP A 13 6.56 6.05 1.94
C TRP A 13 5.62 7.24 1.73
N LEU A 14 5.67 7.84 0.54
CA LEU A 14 4.73 8.91 0.18
C LEU A 14 3.28 8.42 0.16
N LEU A 15 3.02 7.23 -0.41
CA LEU A 15 1.70 6.60 -0.42
C LEU A 15 1.17 6.35 1.00
N LEU A 16 2.02 5.85 1.90
CA LEU A 16 1.65 5.64 3.31
C LEU A 16 1.34 6.96 4.02
N ALA A 17 2.15 8.00 3.79
CA ALA A 17 1.89 9.33 4.34
C ALA A 17 0.58 9.93 3.80
N ALA A 18 0.32 9.77 2.50
CA ALA A 18 -0.94 10.20 1.88
C ALA A 18 -2.14 9.45 2.47
N LEU A 19 -2.01 8.13 2.69
CA LEU A 19 -3.07 7.31 3.30
C LEU A 19 -3.34 7.74 4.75
N ALA A 20 -2.29 8.06 5.52
CA ALA A 20 -2.43 8.56 6.88
C ALA A 20 -3.14 9.92 6.90
N GLY A 21 -2.75 10.84 6.00
CA GLY A 21 -3.41 12.14 5.83
C GLY A 21 -4.89 11.99 5.43
N LEU A 22 -5.19 11.10 4.48
CA LEU A 22 -6.55 10.81 4.05
C LEU A 22 -7.40 10.25 5.19
N SER A 23 -6.84 9.33 5.99
CA SER A 23 -7.51 8.75 7.15
C SER A 23 -7.78 9.79 8.24
N TRP A 24 -6.84 10.72 8.46
CA TRP A 24 -7.03 11.84 9.38
C TRP A 24 -8.17 12.76 8.92
N LEU A 25 -8.17 13.15 7.64
CA LEU A 25 -9.24 13.96 7.06
C LEU A 25 -10.60 13.26 7.13
N ALA A 26 -10.64 11.94 6.90
CA ALA A 26 -11.84 11.13 7.07
C ALA A 26 -12.39 11.20 8.50
N LEU A 27 -11.53 11.07 9.50
CA LEU A 27 -11.89 11.21 10.91
C LEU A 27 -12.46 12.60 11.23
N VAL A 28 -11.83 13.67 10.72
CA VAL A 28 -12.29 15.04 10.91
C VAL A 28 -13.65 15.27 10.23
N ALA A 29 -13.84 14.77 9.01
CA ALA A 29 -15.12 14.86 8.30
C ALA A 29 -16.23 14.07 9.01
N PHE A 30 -15.92 12.87 9.50
CA PHE A 30 -16.86 12.05 10.24
C PHE A 30 -17.30 12.71 11.55
N ARG A 31 -16.36 13.33 12.28
CA ARG A 31 -16.69 14.10 13.50
C ARG A 31 -17.62 15.28 13.20
N GLN A 32 -17.44 15.97 12.08
CA GLN A 32 -18.33 17.04 11.65
C GLN A 32 -19.72 16.50 11.30
N ALA A 33 -19.78 15.37 10.59
CA ALA A 33 -21.06 14.74 10.24
C ALA A 33 -21.83 14.28 11.49
N LEU A 34 -21.15 13.76 12.51
CA LEU A 34 -21.78 13.44 13.81
C LEU A 34 -22.38 14.67 14.51
N ALA A 35 -21.76 15.85 14.35
CA ALA A 35 -22.30 17.09 14.90
C ALA A 35 -23.50 17.63 14.10
N ALA A 36 -23.60 17.28 12.80
CA ALA A 36 -24.72 17.67 11.94
C ALA A 36 -25.97 16.79 12.16
N GLY A 37 -25.78 15.50 12.46
CA GLY A 37 -26.88 14.59 12.76
C GLY A 37 -26.55 13.13 12.42
N ALA A 38 -27.33 12.19 12.99
CA ALA A 38 -27.10 10.76 12.79
C ALA A 38 -27.29 10.33 11.32
N GLY A 39 -28.19 10.99 10.58
CA GLY A 39 -28.43 10.74 9.16
C GLY A 39 -27.23 11.12 8.29
N GLU A 40 -26.77 12.37 8.38
CA GLU A 40 -25.55 12.82 7.70
C GLU A 40 -24.33 12.00 8.09
N ALA A 41 -24.17 11.64 9.36
CA ALA A 41 -23.05 10.82 9.83
C ALA A 41 -23.00 9.46 9.13
N TRP A 42 -24.14 8.78 9.01
CA TRP A 42 -24.20 7.47 8.37
C TRP A 42 -23.87 7.56 6.88
N MET A 43 -24.43 8.54 6.18
CA MET A 43 -24.17 8.75 4.76
C MET A 43 -22.69 9.09 4.50
N THR A 44 -22.11 9.95 5.35
CA THR A 44 -20.69 10.31 5.28
C THR A 44 -19.78 9.13 5.60
N ALA A 45 -20.16 8.25 6.54
CA ALA A 45 -19.40 7.05 6.89
C ALA A 45 -19.23 6.12 5.69
N TRP A 46 -20.30 5.87 4.93
CA TRP A 46 -20.25 5.01 3.75
C TRP A 46 -19.36 5.58 2.65
N VAL A 47 -19.46 6.88 2.40
CA VAL A 47 -18.60 7.56 1.42
C VAL A 47 -17.14 7.49 1.85
N LEU A 48 -16.85 7.81 3.11
CA LEU A 48 -15.49 7.74 3.65
C LEU A 48 -14.91 6.33 3.63
N ALA A 49 -15.72 5.32 3.95
CA ALA A 49 -15.32 3.93 3.86
C ALA A 49 -14.87 3.58 2.44
N PHE A 50 -15.59 4.02 1.41
CA PHE A 50 -15.21 3.78 0.02
C PHE A 50 -13.95 4.55 -0.39
N VAL A 51 -13.87 5.83 -0.02
CA VAL A 51 -12.73 6.71 -0.32
C VAL A 51 -11.44 6.21 0.31
N VAL A 52 -11.49 5.63 1.51
CA VAL A 52 -10.31 5.09 2.21
C VAL A 52 -10.02 3.65 1.80
N ALA A 53 -11.03 2.83 1.57
CA ALA A 53 -10.86 1.41 1.23
C ALA A 53 -10.13 1.20 -0.11
N LEU A 54 -10.43 1.99 -1.14
CA LEU A 54 -9.78 1.86 -2.46
C LEU A 54 -8.26 2.08 -2.39
N PRO A 55 -7.77 3.23 -1.89
CA PRO A 55 -6.34 3.47 -1.72
C PRO A 55 -5.67 2.45 -0.80
N ALA A 56 -6.36 2.03 0.27
CA ALA A 56 -5.85 1.01 1.19
C ALA A 56 -5.68 -0.34 0.49
N ALA A 57 -6.66 -0.75 -0.34
CA ALA A 57 -6.59 -1.98 -1.11
C ALA A 57 -5.43 -1.95 -2.13
N MET A 58 -5.24 -0.82 -2.82
CA MET A 58 -4.10 -0.63 -3.74
C MET A 58 -2.76 -0.73 -2.99
N GLY A 59 -2.67 -0.14 -1.79
CA GLY A 59 -1.51 -0.27 -0.92
C GLY A 59 -1.24 -1.71 -0.48
N LEU A 60 -2.29 -2.44 -0.07
CA LEU A 60 -2.20 -3.85 0.33
C LEU A 60 -1.68 -4.75 -0.79
N VAL A 61 -2.06 -4.52 -2.05
CA VAL A 61 -1.52 -5.26 -3.19
C VAL A 61 0.00 -5.05 -3.31
N ALA A 62 0.48 -3.82 -3.15
CA ALA A 62 1.91 -3.53 -3.20
C ALA A 62 2.67 -4.23 -2.06
N VAL A 63 2.11 -4.24 -0.85
CA VAL A 63 2.67 -4.95 0.31
C VAL A 63 2.69 -6.46 0.08
N ALA A 64 1.59 -7.04 -0.42
CA ALA A 64 1.49 -8.46 -0.72
C ALA A 64 2.54 -8.90 -1.75
N ARG A 65 2.72 -8.12 -2.82
CA ARG A 65 3.76 -8.38 -3.84
C ARG A 65 5.17 -8.29 -3.27
N TRP A 66 5.44 -7.34 -2.38
CA TRP A 66 6.72 -7.25 -1.69
C TRP A 66 6.99 -8.48 -0.81
N TRP A 67 5.96 -8.94 -0.10
CA TRP A 67 6.09 -10.11 0.78
C TRP A 67 6.32 -11.40 -0.02
N GLN A 68 5.60 -11.58 -1.13
CA GLN A 68 5.83 -12.67 -2.09
C GLN A 68 7.25 -12.62 -2.67
N ALA A 69 7.74 -11.44 -3.05
CA ALA A 69 9.10 -11.29 -3.57
C ALA A 69 10.16 -11.66 -2.53
N GLN A 70 9.96 -11.33 -1.25
CA GLN A 70 10.84 -11.77 -0.17
C GLN A 70 10.78 -13.29 0.07
N ALA A 71 9.58 -13.87 0.05
CA ALA A 71 9.41 -15.32 0.20
C ALA A 71 10.11 -16.09 -0.93
N SER A 72 9.96 -15.64 -2.17
CA SER A 72 10.64 -16.21 -3.33
C SER A 72 12.16 -16.00 -3.30
N ALA A 73 12.63 -14.82 -2.89
CA ALA A 73 14.07 -14.56 -2.76
C ALA A 73 14.74 -15.45 -1.70
N ARG A 74 14.02 -15.81 -0.63
CA ARG A 74 14.49 -16.78 0.38
C ARG A 74 14.47 -18.23 -0.11
N ARG A 75 13.68 -18.54 -1.15
CA ARG A 75 13.65 -19.87 -1.81
C ARG A 75 14.75 -20.04 -2.85
N ILE A 76 15.21 -18.95 -3.46
CA ILE A 76 16.32 -18.96 -4.43
C ILE A 76 17.64 -18.81 -3.65
N VAL A 77 17.94 -19.77 -2.78
CA VAL A 77 19.33 -20.03 -2.40
C VAL A 77 19.81 -21.07 -3.42
N PRO A 78 20.61 -20.69 -4.43
CA PRO A 78 21.17 -21.69 -5.32
C PRO A 78 22.00 -22.63 -4.46
N PHE A 79 21.70 -23.92 -4.50
CA PHE A 79 22.58 -24.94 -3.93
C PHE A 79 23.97 -24.67 -4.51
N THR A 80 24.96 -24.45 -3.64
CA THR A 80 26.37 -24.25 -4.00
C THR A 80 26.83 -25.42 -4.87
N GLY A 81 26.76 -25.28 -6.20
CA GLY A 81 27.16 -26.31 -7.16
C GLY A 81 26.36 -26.38 -8.46
N GLU A 82 25.13 -25.86 -8.53
CA GLU A 82 24.35 -25.90 -9.77
C GLU A 82 24.66 -24.70 -10.68
N LYS A 83 25.12 -25.00 -11.91
CA LYS A 83 25.31 -24.01 -12.99
C LYS A 83 23.96 -23.38 -13.31
N ILE A 84 23.85 -22.06 -13.11
CA ILE A 84 22.72 -21.26 -13.59
C ILE A 84 22.67 -21.38 -15.12
N PRO A 85 21.59 -21.93 -15.72
CA PRO A 85 21.45 -21.94 -17.18
C PRO A 85 21.30 -20.50 -17.67
N GLY A 86 22.24 -20.01 -18.48
CA GLY A 86 22.19 -18.68 -19.10
C GLY A 86 23.35 -17.72 -18.79
N ALA A 87 24.36 -18.11 -18.02
CA ALA A 87 25.52 -17.24 -17.71
C ALA A 87 26.52 -17.04 -18.89
N GLY A 88 26.08 -17.24 -20.13
CA GLY A 88 26.94 -17.23 -21.33
C GLY A 88 26.26 -16.77 -22.61
N GLN A 89 25.21 -15.94 -22.52
CA GLN A 89 24.68 -15.17 -23.64
C GLN A 89 24.45 -13.72 -23.24
#